data_AF-A0A934L5S4-F1
#
_entry.id   AF-A0A934L5S4-F1
#
_cell.length_a   1.000
_cell.length_b   1.000
_cell.length_c   1.000
_cell.angle_alpha   90.00
_cell.angle_beta   90.00
_cell.angle_gamma   90.00
#
_symmetry.space_group_name_H-M   'P 1'
#
loop_
_entity.id
_entity.type
_entity.pdbx_description
1 polymer ?
#
loop_
_entity_poly.entity_id
_entity_poly.type
_entity_poly.pdbx_seq_one_letter_code
_entity_poly.pdbx_strand_id
1 'polypeptide(L)'
;MSLESNNISGARKAAVILAILGEDLAAQVVRHLAPDEMGLVGAALVRTQTVPSDVAARLAGEFVAAVGRLGEGGGGVEFARGVLTRAVGAAGAGGVMDRLEAIDVITRAPIDTLVEALKGEHPQAIAVVISQLDAPRASIVLEALDPGLRQDIRSRVANISNPSTAALCDIAALINKTEKGG
;
A
#
# COMPACT_ATOMS: atom_id res chain seq x y z
N MET A 1 -28.58 -13.73 -31.47
CA MET A 1 -27.64 -14.83 -31.13
C MET A 1 -27.39 -14.75 -29.64
N SER A 2 -28.14 -15.55 -28.88
CA SER A 2 -28.10 -15.56 -27.41
C SER A 2 -26.74 -16.05 -26.94
N LEU A 3 -26.13 -15.30 -26.02
CA LEU A 3 -24.85 -15.67 -25.40
C LEU A 3 -25.11 -16.77 -24.37
N GLU A 4 -25.28 -18.00 -24.85
CA GLU A 4 -25.29 -19.20 -24.01
C GLU A 4 -23.96 -19.31 -23.26
N SER A 5 -24.10 -19.41 -21.94
CA SER A 5 -23.05 -19.27 -20.95
C SER A 5 -22.29 -20.57 -20.74
N ASN A 6 -21.23 -20.83 -21.51
CA ASN A 6 -20.09 -21.65 -21.01
C ASN A 6 -18.80 -21.69 -21.86
N ASN A 7 -18.67 -20.97 -22.98
CA ASN A 7 -17.52 -21.17 -23.87
C ASN A 7 -16.95 -19.86 -24.48
N ILE A 8 -16.67 -18.86 -23.63
CA ILE A 8 -15.90 -17.70 -24.06
C ILE A 8 -14.42 -18.07 -24.03
N SER A 9 -13.76 -18.08 -25.20
CA SER A 9 -12.33 -18.39 -25.31
C SER A 9 -11.47 -17.42 -24.49
N GLY A 10 -10.32 -17.88 -24.01
CA GLY A 10 -9.38 -17.06 -23.21
C GLY A 10 -9.01 -15.75 -23.93
N ALA A 11 -8.79 -15.81 -25.25
CA ALA A 11 -8.54 -14.65 -26.10
C ALA A 11 -9.65 -13.59 -26.02
N ARG A 12 -10.91 -14.04 -26.05
CA ARG A 12 -12.08 -13.17 -26.01
C ARG A 12 -12.31 -12.62 -24.59
N LYS A 13 -12.03 -13.41 -23.55
CA LYS A 13 -12.05 -12.92 -22.16
C LYS A 13 -10.99 -11.81 -21.97
N ALA A 14 -9.77 -12.03 -22.45
CA ALA A 14 -8.69 -11.04 -22.39
C ALA A 14 -9.07 -9.75 -23.13
N ALA A 15 -9.61 -9.86 -24.35
CA ALA A 15 -10.07 -8.70 -25.11
C ALA A 15 -11.16 -7.88 -24.38
N VAL A 16 -12.12 -8.55 -23.73
CA VAL A 16 -13.14 -7.87 -22.94
C VAL A 16 -12.55 -7.15 -21.72
N ILE A 17 -11.62 -7.78 -21.00
CA ILE A 17 -10.95 -7.15 -19.85
C ILE A 17 -10.13 -5.94 -20.29
N LEU A 18 -9.37 -6.05 -21.39
CA LEU A 18 -8.60 -4.94 -21.95
C LEU A 18 -9.50 -3.78 -22.38
N ALA A 19 -10.66 -4.07 -22.96
CA ALA A 19 -11.65 -3.03 -23.30
C ALA A 19 -12.20 -2.32 -22.05
N ILE A 20 -12.39 -3.02 -20.94
CA ILE A 20 -12.84 -2.43 -19.66
C ILE A 20 -11.75 -1.52 -19.06
N LEU A 21 -10.47 -1.89 -19.20
CA LEU A 21 -9.34 -1.11 -18.69
C LEU A 21 -9.09 0.20 -19.46
N GLY A 22 -9.60 0.31 -20.68
CA GLY A 22 -9.36 1.46 -21.56
C GLY A 22 -7.99 1.40 -22.26
N GLU A 23 -7.81 2.26 -23.26
CA GLU A 23 -6.70 2.19 -24.22
C GLU A 23 -5.31 2.27 -23.55
N ASP A 24 -5.13 3.20 -22.60
CA ASP A 24 -3.84 3.44 -21.96
C ASP A 24 -3.34 2.23 -21.15
N LEU A 25 -4.21 1.66 -20.31
CA LEU A 25 -3.88 0.50 -19.48
C LEU A 25 -3.80 -0.77 -20.32
N ALA A 26 -4.67 -0.92 -21.33
CA ALA A 26 -4.63 -2.05 -22.24
C ALA A 26 -3.30 -2.10 -23.02
N ALA A 27 -2.82 -0.95 -23.51
CA ALA A 27 -1.52 -0.86 -24.19
C ALA A 27 -0.37 -1.29 -23.28
N GLN A 28 -0.43 -0.95 -21.98
CA GLN A 28 0.57 -1.37 -21.00
C GLN A 28 0.55 -2.88 -20.71
N VAL A 29 -0.59 -3.55 -20.87
CA VAL A 29 -0.66 -5.02 -20.75
C VAL A 29 -0.18 -5.69 -22.03
N VAL A 30 -0.63 -5.22 -23.19
CA VAL A 30 -0.35 -5.83 -24.49
C VAL A 30 1.15 -5.78 -24.84
N ARG A 31 1.91 -4.77 -24.41
CA ARG A 31 3.38 -4.70 -24.57
C ARG A 31 4.16 -5.84 -23.90
N HIS A 32 3.55 -6.58 -22.97
CA HIS A 32 4.18 -7.70 -22.29
C HIS A 32 3.86 -9.06 -22.94
N LEU A 33 2.99 -9.10 -23.94
CA LEU A 33 2.62 -10.31 -24.66
C LEU A 33 3.65 -10.64 -25.75
N ALA A 34 3.88 -11.93 -25.99
CA ALA A 34 4.65 -12.38 -27.15
C ALA A 34 3.93 -12.00 -28.46
N PRO A 35 4.65 -11.89 -29.59
CA PRO A 35 4.04 -11.48 -30.88
C PRO A 35 2.81 -12.31 -31.29
N ASP A 36 2.85 -13.63 -31.07
CA ASP A 36 1.74 -14.53 -31.39
C ASP A 36 0.51 -14.30 -30.49
N GLU A 37 0.75 -14.04 -29.20
CA GLU A 37 -0.29 -13.73 -28.21
C GLU A 37 -0.94 -12.37 -28.48
N MET A 38 -0.12 -11.38 -28.83
CA MET A 38 -0.57 -10.06 -29.26
C MET A 38 -1.49 -10.15 -30.49
N GLY A 39 -1.12 -10.96 -31.48
CA GLY A 39 -1.97 -11.21 -32.66
C GLY A 39 -3.31 -11.84 -32.30
N LEU A 40 -3.30 -12.83 -31.41
CA LEU A 40 -4.49 -13.54 -30.95
C LEU A 40 -5.44 -12.63 -30.14
N VAL A 41 -4.91 -11.83 -29.23
CA VAL A 41 -5.68 -10.86 -28.42
C VAL A 41 -6.15 -9.68 -29.27
N GLY A 42 -5.30 -9.14 -30.14
CA GLY A 42 -5.65 -8.05 -31.06
C GLY A 42 -6.79 -8.44 -32.01
N ALA A 43 -6.75 -9.64 -32.58
CA ALA A 43 -7.83 -10.15 -33.42
C ALA A 43 -9.14 -10.31 -32.62
N ALA A 44 -9.06 -10.67 -31.34
CA ALA A 44 -10.23 -10.74 -30.47
C ALA A 44 -10.79 -9.36 -30.09
N LEU A 45 -9.94 -8.35 -29.89
CA LEU A 45 -10.33 -6.95 -29.65
C LEU A 45 -11.13 -6.39 -30.83
N VAL A 46 -10.62 -6.56 -32.07
CA VAL A 46 -11.32 -6.10 -33.29
C VAL A 46 -12.72 -6.71 -33.43
N ARG A 47 -12.87 -7.99 -33.03
CA ARG A 47 -14.17 -8.69 -33.07
C ARG A 47 -15.10 -8.33 -31.91
N THR A 48 -14.60 -7.63 -30.90
CA THR A 48 -15.37 -7.27 -29.70
C THR A 48 -15.84 -5.82 -29.81
N GLN A 49 -16.96 -5.62 -30.52
CA GLN A 49 -17.52 -4.27 -30.79
C GLN A 49 -18.37 -3.72 -29.64
N THR A 50 -19.17 -4.57 -29.00
CA THR A 50 -20.02 -4.17 -27.87
C THR A 50 -20.13 -5.34 -26.92
N VAL A 51 -19.79 -5.09 -25.65
CA VAL A 51 -19.88 -6.08 -24.59
C VAL A 51 -21.10 -5.74 -23.74
N PRO A 52 -22.07 -6.65 -23.63
CA PRO A 52 -23.17 -6.49 -22.68
C PRO A 52 -22.65 -6.28 -21.25
N SER A 53 -23.27 -5.38 -20.49
CA SER A 53 -22.79 -4.98 -19.16
C SER A 53 -22.77 -6.14 -18.15
N ASP A 54 -23.71 -7.08 -18.27
CA ASP A 54 -23.77 -8.31 -17.49
C ASP A 54 -22.58 -9.24 -17.77
N VAL A 55 -22.18 -9.36 -19.04
CA VAL A 55 -21.02 -10.15 -19.47
C VAL A 55 -19.71 -9.50 -19.00
N ALA A 56 -19.60 -8.17 -19.10
CA ALA A 56 -18.46 -7.41 -18.61
C ALA A 56 -18.29 -7.55 -17.09
N ALA A 57 -19.37 -7.38 -16.32
CA ALA A 57 -19.37 -7.51 -14.87
C ALA A 57 -18.99 -8.93 -14.42
N ARG A 58 -19.53 -9.97 -15.09
CA ARG A 58 -19.18 -11.36 -14.80
C ARG A 58 -17.70 -11.63 -15.05
N LEU A 59 -17.16 -11.19 -16.20
CA LEU A 59 -15.75 -11.40 -16.53
C LEU A 59 -14.81 -10.62 -15.62
N ALA A 60 -15.18 -9.40 -15.22
CA ALA A 60 -14.43 -8.63 -14.22
C ALA A 60 -14.39 -9.38 -12.87
N GLY A 61 -15.51 -9.94 -12.42
CA GLY A 61 -15.57 -10.77 -11.22
C GLY A 61 -14.71 -12.04 -11.32
N GLU A 62 -14.77 -12.75 -12.46
CA GLU A 62 -13.91 -13.91 -12.73
C GLU A 62 -12.42 -13.54 -12.69
N PHE A 63 -12.05 -12.39 -13.26
CA PHE A 63 -10.68 -11.89 -13.27
C PHE A 63 -10.19 -11.54 -11.87
N VAL A 64 -10.97 -10.80 -11.08
CA VAL A 64 -10.63 -10.49 -9.68
C VAL A 64 -10.47 -11.76 -8.85
N ALA A 65 -11.38 -12.73 -9.01
CA ALA A 65 -11.27 -14.01 -8.32
C ALA A 65 -10.05 -14.83 -8.77
N ALA A 66 -9.66 -14.74 -10.04
CA ALA A 66 -8.44 -15.37 -10.55
C ALA A 66 -7.18 -14.69 -9.98
N VAL A 67 -7.14 -13.36 -9.92
CA VAL A 67 -6.07 -12.60 -9.26
C VAL A 67 -5.98 -12.98 -7.79
N GLY A 68 -7.10 -13.10 -7.08
CA GLY A 68 -7.12 -13.55 -5.68
C GLY A 68 -6.58 -14.98 -5.47
N ARG A 69 -6.71 -15.87 -6.46
CA ARG A 69 -6.18 -17.25 -6.42
C ARG A 69 -4.70 -17.37 -6.81
N LEU A 70 -4.12 -16.36 -7.44
CA LEU A 70 -2.69 -16.34 -7.79
C LEU A 70 -1.78 -16.15 -6.54
N GLY A 71 -2.38 -16.04 -5.35
CA GLY A 71 -1.69 -15.98 -4.06
C GLY A 71 -1.17 -14.56 -3.81
N GLU A 72 -1.79 -13.85 -2.85
CA GLU A 72 -1.32 -12.63 -2.17
C GLU A 72 -0.75 -11.47 -3.04
N GLY A 73 -0.76 -11.54 -4.37
CA GLY A 73 -0.01 -10.67 -5.27
C GLY A 73 -0.74 -9.41 -5.74
N GLY A 74 -1.73 -8.94 -4.99
CA GLY A 74 -2.55 -7.77 -5.34
C GLY A 74 -2.26 -6.51 -4.53
N GLY A 75 -1.34 -6.58 -3.58
CA GLY A 75 -1.04 -5.49 -2.65
C GLY A 75 0.06 -5.90 -1.67
N GLY A 76 0.66 -4.91 -1.00
CA GLY A 76 1.81 -5.10 -0.12
C GLY A 76 2.93 -4.12 -0.42
N VAL A 77 4.04 -4.24 0.32
CA VAL A 77 5.20 -3.33 0.27
C VAL A 77 5.71 -3.14 -1.16
N GLU A 78 5.86 -4.22 -1.93
CA GLU A 78 6.38 -4.16 -3.31
C GLU A 78 5.42 -3.51 -4.31
N PHE A 79 4.11 -3.76 -4.18
CA PHE A 79 3.12 -3.08 -5.00
C PHE A 79 3.07 -1.58 -4.67
N ALA A 80 3.04 -1.23 -3.39
CA ALA A 80 3.08 0.17 -2.94
C ALA A 80 4.36 0.88 -3.42
N ARG A 81 5.52 0.23 -3.30
CA ARG A 81 6.80 0.72 -3.83
C ARG A 81 6.73 0.95 -5.34
N GLY A 82 6.16 0.02 -6.09
CA GLY A 82 5.99 0.13 -7.55
C GLY A 82 5.03 1.26 -7.98
N VAL A 83 3.96 1.48 -7.21
CA VAL A 83 3.02 2.60 -7.44
C VAL A 83 3.68 3.94 -7.10
N LEU A 84 4.30 4.05 -5.93
CA LEU A 84 4.97 5.28 -5.48
C LEU A 84 6.15 5.65 -6.40
N THR A 85 6.95 4.66 -6.84
CA THR A 85 8.07 4.90 -7.76
C THR A 85 7.59 5.49 -9.09
N ARG A 86 6.45 5.06 -9.60
CA ARG A 86 5.86 5.64 -10.82
C ARG A 86 5.29 7.04 -10.60
N ALA A 87 4.80 7.33 -9.39
CA ALA A 87 4.20 8.63 -9.07
C ALA A 87 5.24 9.72 -8.76
N VAL A 88 6.29 9.40 -8.01
CA VAL A 88 7.26 10.39 -7.47
C VAL A 88 8.73 10.11 -7.81
N GLY A 89 9.00 9.07 -8.61
CA GLY A 89 10.36 8.62 -8.93
C GLY A 89 10.99 7.78 -7.81
N ALA A 90 12.10 7.09 -8.11
CA ALA A 90 12.71 6.13 -7.19
C ALA A 90 13.18 6.76 -5.87
N ALA A 91 13.78 7.96 -5.92
CA ALA A 91 14.25 8.65 -4.71
C ALA A 91 13.09 9.13 -3.81
N GLY A 92 12.02 9.68 -4.41
CA GLY A 92 10.84 10.09 -3.66
C GLY A 92 10.09 8.90 -3.06
N ALA A 93 10.02 7.79 -3.80
CA ALA A 93 9.37 6.58 -3.33
C ALA A 93 10.11 5.93 -2.16
N GLY A 94 11.45 5.93 -2.18
CA GLY A 94 12.28 5.46 -1.07
C GLY A 94 11.91 6.15 0.25
N GLY A 95 11.97 7.48 0.28
CA GLY A 95 11.68 8.23 1.51
C GLY A 95 10.23 8.08 2.01
N VAL A 96 9.26 7.90 1.11
CA VAL A 96 7.87 7.61 1.51
C VAL A 96 7.74 6.19 2.06
N MET A 97 8.39 5.21 1.44
CA MET A 97 8.40 3.82 1.93
C MET A 97 9.04 3.71 3.30
N ASP A 98 10.20 4.33 3.52
CA ASP A 98 10.90 4.31 4.81
C ASP A 98 10.02 4.88 5.93
N ARG A 99 9.26 5.95 5.63
CA ARG A 99 8.30 6.54 6.55
C ARG A 99 7.17 5.56 6.88
N LEU A 100 6.59 4.91 5.86
CA LEU A 100 5.48 3.97 6.05
C LEU A 100 5.92 2.75 6.88
N GLU A 101 7.09 2.20 6.58
CA GLU A 101 7.67 1.08 7.32
C GLU A 101 7.95 1.46 8.79
N ALA A 102 8.50 2.65 9.04
CA ALA A 102 8.73 3.14 10.40
C ALA A 102 7.42 3.31 11.19
N ILE A 103 6.37 3.85 10.57
CA ILE A 103 5.05 4.00 11.20
C ILE A 103 4.45 2.62 11.52
N ASP A 104 4.56 1.65 10.62
CA ASP A 104 4.05 0.29 10.87
C ASP A 104 4.73 -0.34 12.10
N VAL A 105 6.06 -0.25 12.18
CA VAL A 105 6.82 -0.72 13.36
C VAL A 105 6.34 -0.03 14.65
N ILE A 106 6.25 1.29 14.65
CA ILE A 106 5.84 2.08 15.83
C ILE A 106 4.41 1.73 16.28
N THR A 107 3.48 1.64 15.34
CA THR A 107 2.05 1.42 15.65
C THR A 107 1.79 -0.01 16.15
N ARG A 108 2.61 -0.98 15.73
CA ARG A 108 2.49 -2.39 16.11
C ARG A 108 3.30 -2.78 17.34
N ALA A 109 4.33 -2.03 17.69
CA ALA A 109 5.19 -2.33 18.82
C ALA A 109 4.39 -2.51 20.13
N PRO A 110 4.78 -3.44 21.02
CA PRO A 110 4.25 -3.47 22.38
C PRO A 110 4.46 -2.13 23.08
N ILE A 111 3.52 -1.73 23.94
CA ILE A 111 3.58 -0.43 24.64
C ILE A 111 4.88 -0.28 25.43
N ASP A 112 5.32 -1.32 26.14
CA ASP A 112 6.53 -1.27 26.95
C ASP A 112 7.79 -1.06 26.08
N THR A 113 7.89 -1.75 24.95
CA THR A 113 8.97 -1.59 23.97
C THR A 113 8.99 -0.16 23.41
N LEU A 114 7.81 0.37 23.07
CA LEU A 114 7.67 1.73 22.55
C LEU A 114 8.05 2.77 23.59
N VAL A 115 7.62 2.61 24.85
CA VAL A 115 7.99 3.51 25.95
C VAL A 115 9.50 3.46 26.19
N GLU A 116 10.11 2.28 26.19
CA GLU A 116 11.56 2.14 26.34
C GLU A 116 12.32 2.83 25.21
N ALA A 117 11.87 2.67 23.95
CA ALA A 117 12.47 3.32 22.79
C ALA A 117 12.35 4.86 22.83
N LEU A 118 11.39 5.40 23.56
CA LEU A 118 11.18 6.85 23.72
C LEU A 118 11.96 7.45 24.91
N LYS A 119 12.60 6.64 25.76
CA LYS A 119 13.36 7.14 26.91
C LYS A 119 14.62 7.86 26.46
N GLY A 120 14.81 9.10 26.95
CA GLY A 120 15.97 9.91 26.62
C GLY A 120 15.90 10.60 25.25
N GLU A 121 14.81 10.39 24.51
CA GLU A 121 14.62 10.98 23.18
C GLU A 121 14.20 12.45 23.26
N HIS A 122 14.51 13.20 22.22
CA HIS A 122 14.18 14.62 22.17
C HIS A 122 12.65 14.83 22.19
N PRO A 123 12.10 15.82 22.92
CA PRO A 123 10.64 16.04 23.01
C PRO A 123 9.93 16.17 21.65
N GLN A 124 10.62 16.69 20.64
CA GLN A 124 10.08 16.74 19.28
C GLN A 124 9.92 15.36 18.63
N ALA A 125 10.86 14.44 18.83
CA ALA A 125 10.78 13.09 18.30
C ALA A 125 9.65 12.31 18.96
N ILE A 126 9.53 12.43 20.30
CA ILE A 126 8.43 11.86 21.08
C ILE A 126 7.07 12.38 20.58
N ALA A 127 6.94 13.70 20.35
CA ALA A 127 5.71 14.27 19.82
C ALA A 127 5.36 13.74 18.41
N VAL A 128 6.37 13.58 17.54
CA VAL A 128 6.19 13.01 16.19
C VAL A 128 5.70 11.58 16.24
N VAL A 129 6.23 10.76 17.14
CA VAL A 129 5.79 9.36 17.34
C VAL A 129 4.36 9.31 17.85
N ILE A 130 4.05 10.08 18.89
CA ILE A 130 2.72 10.10 19.51
C ILE A 130 1.66 10.57 18.51
N SER A 131 2.00 11.47 17.58
CA SER A 131 1.07 11.92 16.54
C SER A 131 0.75 10.85 15.49
N GLN A 132 1.47 9.71 15.46
CA GLN A 132 1.16 8.58 14.57
C GLN A 132 0.33 7.49 15.27
N LEU A 133 0.16 7.57 16.59
CA LEU A 133 -0.60 6.58 17.36
C LEU A 133 -2.09 6.94 17.38
N ASP A 134 -2.94 5.92 17.55
CA ASP A 134 -4.34 6.14 17.86
C ASP A 134 -4.52 6.71 19.28
N ALA A 135 -5.64 7.39 19.53
CA ALA A 135 -5.86 8.10 20.78
C ALA A 135 -5.70 7.23 22.04
N PRO A 136 -6.17 5.96 22.08
CA PRO A 136 -5.96 5.10 23.23
C PRO A 136 -4.49 4.79 23.51
N ARG A 137 -3.71 4.37 22.50
CA ARG A 137 -2.28 4.05 22.71
C ARG A 137 -1.48 5.31 23.00
N ALA A 138 -1.78 6.41 22.32
CA ALA A 138 -1.17 7.71 22.58
C ALA A 138 -1.33 8.14 24.05
N SER A 139 -2.53 7.96 24.62
CA SER A 139 -2.79 8.29 26.03
C SER A 139 -1.93 7.45 26.98
N ILE A 140 -1.88 6.13 26.76
CA ILE A 140 -1.10 5.20 27.59
C ILE A 140 0.39 5.56 27.53
N VAL A 141 0.93 5.79 26.32
CA VAL A 141 2.33 6.17 26.14
C VAL A 141 2.62 7.51 26.81
N LEU A 142 1.75 8.52 26.64
CA LEU A 142 1.89 9.83 27.29
C LEU A 142 1.90 9.74 28.82
N GLU A 143 1.09 8.86 29.40
CA GLU A 143 1.04 8.66 30.85
C GLU A 143 2.28 7.97 31.41
N ALA A 144 2.94 7.14 30.60
CA ALA A 144 4.20 6.48 30.95
C ALA A 144 5.42 7.43 30.92
N LEU A 145 5.32 8.59 30.26
CA LEU A 145 6.39 9.60 30.22
C LEU A 145 6.46 10.45 31.50
N ASP A 146 7.61 11.10 31.71
CA ASP A 146 7.83 12.01 32.82
C ASP A 146 6.78 13.12 32.88
N PRO A 147 6.16 13.39 34.06
CA PRO A 147 5.09 14.37 34.20
C PRO A 147 5.45 15.76 33.65
N GLY A 148 6.70 16.19 33.81
CA GLY A 148 7.20 17.49 33.35
C GLY A 148 7.27 17.62 31.83
N LEU A 149 7.36 16.50 31.09
CA LEU A 149 7.40 16.49 29.63
C LEU A 149 6.00 16.45 29.01
N ARG A 150 5.01 15.85 29.68
CA ARG A 150 3.68 15.59 29.10
C ARG A 150 3.00 16.85 28.54
N GLN A 151 3.08 17.98 29.24
CA GLN A 151 2.45 19.22 28.80
C GLN A 151 3.12 19.79 27.54
N ASP A 152 4.46 19.77 27.48
CA ASP A 152 5.22 20.21 26.30
C ASP A 152 4.92 19.31 25.10
N ILE A 153 4.94 17.99 25.29
CA ILE A 153 4.62 17.02 24.24
C ILE A 153 3.22 17.23 23.68
N ARG A 154 2.19 17.42 24.53
CA ARG A 154 0.81 17.69 24.08
C ARG A 154 0.74 18.96 23.22
N SER A 155 1.42 20.02 23.64
CA SER A 155 1.49 21.27 22.87
C SER A 155 2.15 21.06 21.51
N ARG A 156 3.24 20.30 21.45
CA ARG A 156 3.92 19.98 20.19
C ARG A 156 3.06 19.15 19.25
N VAL A 157 2.39 18.10 19.75
CA VAL A 157 1.48 17.27 18.96
C VAL A 157 0.40 18.13 18.30
N ALA A 158 -0.17 19.09 19.03
CA ALA A 158 -1.18 20.00 18.50
C ALA A 158 -0.66 20.94 17.39
N ASN A 159 0.65 21.19 17.33
CA ASN A 159 1.28 22.15 16.41
C ASN A 159 2.18 21.48 15.35
N ILE A 160 2.23 20.14 15.29
CA ILE A 160 3.03 19.43 14.29
C ILE A 160 2.48 19.70 12.89
N SER A 161 3.29 20.34 12.05
CA SER A 161 2.94 20.64 10.66
C SER A 161 3.52 19.62 9.69
N ASN A 162 4.75 19.15 9.94
CA ASN A 162 5.37 18.09 9.14
C ASN A 162 6.19 17.15 10.03
N PRO A 163 5.73 15.91 10.27
CA PRO A 163 6.45 14.96 11.11
C PRO A 163 7.77 14.55 10.45
N SER A 164 8.88 14.62 11.19
CA SER A 164 10.20 14.23 10.67
C SER A 164 10.26 12.73 10.39
N THR A 165 10.47 12.36 9.12
CA THR A 165 10.66 10.94 8.73
C THR A 165 11.89 10.34 9.41
N ALA A 166 12.98 11.10 9.54
CA ALA A 166 14.21 10.62 10.19
C ALA A 166 13.94 10.21 11.65
N ALA A 167 13.20 11.04 12.41
CA ALA A 167 12.86 10.71 13.79
C ALA A 167 12.00 9.44 13.90
N LEU A 168 11.06 9.22 12.97
CA LEU A 168 10.28 7.98 12.94
C LEU A 168 11.16 6.77 12.67
N CYS A 169 12.08 6.86 11.70
CA CYS A 169 13.01 5.79 11.36
C CYS A 169 13.96 5.46 12.51
N ASP A 170 14.50 6.46 13.20
CA ASP A 170 15.40 6.28 14.34
C ASP A 170 14.70 5.50 15.47
N ILE A 171 13.49 5.90 15.84
CA ILE A 171 12.70 5.22 16.88
C ILE A 171 12.32 3.80 16.45
N ALA A 172 11.90 3.61 15.19
CA ALA A 172 11.62 2.28 14.66
C ALA A 172 12.86 1.36 14.71
N ALA A 173 14.05 1.89 14.45
CA ALA A 173 15.30 1.14 14.57
C ALA A 173 15.60 0.74 16.02
N LEU A 174 15.33 1.62 17.00
CA LEU A 174 15.46 1.30 18.42
C LEU A 174 14.51 0.16 18.85
N ILE A 175 13.25 0.22 18.42
CA ILE A 175 12.24 -0.82 18.68
C ILE A 175 12.70 -2.18 18.10
N ASN A 176 13.15 -2.19 16.85
CA ASN A 176 13.64 -3.42 16.23
C ASN A 176 14.89 -4.01 16.91
N LYS A 177 15.70 -3.16 17.55
CA LYS A 177 16.90 -3.59 18.28
C LYS A 177 16.56 -4.22 19.62
N THR A 178 15.57 -3.67 20.34
CA THR A 178 15.12 -4.22 21.62
C THR A 178 14.41 -5.56 21.43
N GLU A 179 13.69 -5.77 20.32
CA GLU A 179 13.07 -7.06 19.99
C GLU A 179 14.05 -8.17 19.61
N LYS A 180 15.22 -7.83 19.05
CA LYS A 180 16.26 -8.82 18.68
C LYS A 180 17.21 -9.17 19.83
N GLY A 181 17.14 -8.44 20.94
CA GLY A 181 18.04 -8.58 22.09
C GLY A 181 17.45 -9.30 23.30
N GLY A 182 16.19 -9.72 23.24
CA GLY A 182 15.50 -10.55 24.25
C GLY A 182 15.31 -11.98 23.77
#